data_AF-A0A969AFQ9-F1
#
_entry.id   AF-A0A969AFQ9-F1
#
_cell.length_a   1.000
_cell.length_b   1.000
_cell.length_c   1.000
_cell.angle_alpha   90.00
_cell.angle_beta   90.00
_cell.angle_gamma   90.00
#
_symmetry.space_group_name_H-M   'P 1'
#
loop_
_entity.id
_entity.type
_entity.pdbx_description
1 polymer ?
#
loop_
_entity_poly.entity_id
_entity_poly.type
_entity_poly.pdbx_seq_one_letter_code
_entity_poly.pdbx_strand_id
1 'polypeptide(L)'
;MFRNKNYMTSEQQNIADDFMEMIEKEYALCVQEMNKANIAAVSGNSSENPNEKLSINYACLEIDAIREYWFNRLVSLMQIIEKRSASWSKELRNKYLIR
;
A
#
# COMPACT_ATOMS: atom_id res chain seq x y z
N MET A 1 -5.00 -16.80 3.60
CA MET A 1 -3.98 -16.86 2.53
C MET A 1 -3.65 -18.28 2.07
N PHE A 2 -3.37 -19.20 3.01
CA PHE A 2 -3.07 -20.61 2.72
C PHE A 2 -4.28 -21.50 3.04
N ARG A 3 -5.00 -21.97 2.01
CA ARG A 3 -6.28 -22.71 2.19
C ARG A 3 -6.16 -24.03 2.95
N ASN A 4 -5.00 -24.69 2.85
CA ASN A 4 -4.75 -25.99 3.46
C ASN A 4 -3.81 -25.91 4.66
N LYS A 5 -3.73 -24.74 5.34
CA LYS A 5 -2.81 -24.54 6.47
C LYS A 5 -2.98 -25.61 7.56
N ASN A 6 -4.21 -26.06 7.81
CA ASN A 6 -4.51 -27.07 8.83
C ASN A 6 -3.93 -28.47 8.54
N TYR A 7 -3.48 -28.71 7.30
CA TYR A 7 -2.85 -29.97 6.88
C TYR A 7 -1.31 -29.88 6.82
N MET A 8 -0.76 -28.70 7.09
CA MET A 8 0.69 -28.46 7.10
C MET A 8 1.33 -28.98 8.39
N THR A 9 2.62 -29.34 8.32
CA THR A 9 3.42 -29.58 9.54
C THR A 9 3.55 -28.29 10.35
N SER A 10 3.95 -28.40 11.62
CA SER A 10 4.16 -27.23 12.47
C SER A 10 5.15 -26.23 11.86
N GLU A 11 6.24 -26.69 11.26
CA GLU A 11 7.23 -25.82 10.60
C GLU A 11 6.61 -25.08 9.40
N GLN A 12 5.83 -25.77 8.58
CA GLN A 12 5.16 -25.17 7.43
C GLN A 12 4.07 -24.17 7.85
N GLN A 13 3.39 -24.43 8.97
CA GLN A 13 2.42 -23.49 9.53
C GLN A 13 3.09 -22.21 10.02
N ASN A 14 4.23 -22.32 10.71
CA ASN A 14 5.01 -21.16 11.15
C ASN A 14 5.46 -20.31 9.95
N ILE A 15 6.01 -20.96 8.91
CA ILE A 15 6.40 -20.27 7.66
C ILE A 15 5.18 -19.58 7.02
N ALA A 16 4.02 -20.25 6.99
CA ALA A 16 2.81 -19.67 6.44
C ALA A 16 2.34 -18.43 7.23
N ASP A 17 2.48 -18.45 8.55
CA ASP A 17 2.18 -17.30 9.42
C ASP A 17 3.13 -16.14 9.20
N ASP A 18 4.44 -16.41 9.15
CA ASP A 18 5.46 -15.40 8.86
C ASP A 18 5.19 -14.72 7.51
N PHE A 19 4.83 -15.50 6.48
CA PHE A 19 4.44 -14.95 5.19
C PHE A 19 3.18 -14.08 5.26
N MET A 20 2.16 -14.51 6.01
CA MET A 20 0.94 -13.73 6.18
C MET A 20 1.21 -12.41 6.90
N GLU A 21 2.00 -12.44 7.98
CA GLU A 21 2.39 -11.24 8.71
C GLU A 21 3.21 -10.28 7.84
N MET A 22 4.17 -10.78 7.07
CA MET A 22 4.95 -9.97 6.14
C MET A 22 4.07 -9.28 5.09
N ILE A 23 3.13 -10.01 4.50
CA ILE A 23 2.19 -9.45 3.51
C ILE A 23 1.31 -8.37 4.14
N GLU A 24 0.82 -8.58 5.36
CA GLU A 24 0.01 -7.57 6.07
C GLU A 24 0.82 -6.32 6.42
N LYS A 25 2.06 -6.47 6.90
CA LYS A 25 2.96 -5.33 7.15
C LYS A 25 3.21 -4.52 5.89
N GLU A 26 3.46 -5.19 4.77
CA GLU A 26 3.67 -4.53 3.49
C GLU A 26 2.40 -3.82 3.00
N TYR A 27 1.24 -4.44 3.17
CA TYR A 27 -0.06 -3.83 2.87
C TYR A 27 -0.24 -2.54 3.67
N ALA A 28 0.00 -2.59 4.98
CA ALA A 28 -0.11 -1.44 5.88
C ALA A 28 0.84 -0.31 5.50
N LEU A 29 2.09 -0.64 5.16
CA LEU A 29 3.09 0.32 4.69
C LEU A 29 2.63 1.04 3.42
N CYS A 30 2.16 0.29 2.42
CA CYS A 30 1.69 0.87 1.16
C CYS A 30 0.54 1.86 1.40
N VAL A 31 -0.43 1.50 2.25
CA VAL A 31 -1.54 2.41 2.60
C VAL A 31 -1.04 3.66 3.33
N GLN A 32 -0.13 3.51 4.29
CA GLN A 32 0.44 4.63 5.04
C GLN A 32 1.19 5.61 4.13
N GLU A 33 2.06 5.12 3.26
CA GLU A 33 2.86 5.96 2.37
C GLU A 33 2.01 6.62 1.28
N MET A 34 1.02 5.90 0.74
CA MET A 34 0.03 6.49 -0.18
C MET A 34 -0.74 7.64 0.48
N ASN A 35 -1.16 7.47 1.74
CA ASN A 35 -1.84 8.54 2.48
C ASN A 35 -0.95 9.76 2.71
N LYS A 36 0.34 9.57 3.05
CA LYS A 36 1.31 10.67 3.15
C LYS A 36 1.45 11.43 1.83
N ALA A 37 1.61 10.69 0.72
CA ALA A 37 1.74 11.28 -0.62
C ALA A 37 0.47 12.06 -1.02
N ASN A 38 -0.72 11.53 -0.71
CA ASN A 38 -1.98 12.23 -0.94
C ASN A 38 -2.10 13.53 -0.14
N ILE A 39 -1.68 13.53 1.14
CA ILE A 39 -1.67 14.75 1.96
C ILE A 39 -0.71 15.79 1.37
N ALA A 40 0.48 15.36 0.95
CA ALA A 40 1.48 16.24 0.34
C ALA A 40 0.97 16.86 -0.99
N ALA A 41 0.33 16.07 -1.84
CA ALA A 41 -0.24 16.53 -3.11
C ALA A 41 -1.34 17.59 -2.93
N VAL A 42 -2.11 17.54 -1.85
CA VAL A 42 -3.22 18.48 -1.56
C VAL A 42 -2.74 19.77 -0.86
N SER A 43 -1.46 19.86 -0.48
CA SER A 43 -0.92 20.99 0.29
C SER A 43 -0.92 22.35 -0.44
N GLY A 44 -1.24 22.40 -1.74
CA GLY A 44 -1.75 23.59 -2.41
C GLY A 44 -0.76 24.76 -2.58
N ASN A 45 0.55 24.51 -2.50
CA ASN A 45 1.54 25.57 -2.69
C ASN A 45 1.47 26.15 -4.11
N SER A 46 1.37 27.48 -4.21
CA SER A 46 1.46 28.21 -5.48
C SER A 46 2.29 29.47 -5.31
N SER A 47 3.10 29.81 -6.31
CA SER A 47 3.87 31.06 -6.36
C SER A 47 3.68 31.76 -7.71
N GLU A 48 3.69 33.09 -7.69
CA GLU A 48 3.71 33.94 -8.89
C GLU A 48 5.13 34.11 -9.45
N ASN A 49 6.17 33.80 -8.65
CA ASN A 49 7.55 33.82 -9.10
C ASN A 49 7.80 32.65 -10.09
N PRO A 50 8.29 32.90 -11.32
CA PRO A 50 8.47 31.85 -12.32
C PRO A 50 9.40 30.71 -11.90
N ASN A 51 10.48 31.01 -11.19
CA ASN A 51 11.44 30.00 -10.75
C ASN A 51 10.86 29.13 -9.64
N GLU A 52 10.20 29.75 -8.65
CA GLU A 52 9.54 29.01 -7.56
C GLU A 52 8.38 28.17 -8.09
N LYS A 53 7.60 28.71 -9.04
CA LYS A 53 6.51 27.97 -9.71
C LYS A 53 7.05 26.72 -10.42
N LEU A 54 8.17 26.84 -11.12
CA LEU A 54 8.81 25.70 -11.77
C LEU A 54 9.27 24.65 -10.74
N SER A 55 9.91 25.07 -9.64
CA SER A 55 10.32 24.17 -8.56
C SER A 55 9.14 23.47 -7.88
N ILE A 56 8.03 24.17 -7.64
CA ILE A 56 6.79 23.59 -7.11
C ILE A 56 6.25 22.51 -8.06
N ASN A 57 6.19 22.80 -9.38
CA ASN A 57 5.73 21.82 -10.37
C ASN A 57 6.59 20.55 -10.36
N TYR A 58 7.92 20.68 -10.27
CA TYR A 58 8.80 19.51 -10.18
C TYR A 58 8.53 18.70 -8.90
N ALA A 59 8.41 19.35 -7.75
CA ALA A 59 8.09 18.67 -6.50
C ALA A 59 6.72 17.93 -6.58
N CYS A 60 5.72 18.52 -7.23
CA CYS A 60 4.44 17.85 -7.47
C CYS A 60 4.59 16.59 -8.33
N LEU A 61 5.37 16.65 -9.42
CA LEU A 61 5.65 15.49 -10.27
C LEU A 61 6.38 14.37 -9.51
N GLU A 62 7.32 14.72 -8.63
CA GLU A 62 7.99 13.75 -7.77
C GLU A 62 7.02 13.06 -6.80
N ILE A 63 6.12 13.84 -6.16
CA ILE A 63 5.08 13.30 -5.28
C ILE A 63 4.14 12.37 -6.05
N ASP A 64 3.74 12.75 -7.27
CA ASP A 64 2.88 11.94 -8.13
C ASP A 64 3.53 10.60 -8.49
N ALA A 65 4.81 10.60 -8.86
CA ALA A 65 5.55 9.38 -9.16
C ALA A 65 5.66 8.44 -7.94
N ILE A 66 5.92 8.99 -6.75
CA ILE A 66 5.97 8.22 -5.50
C ILE A 66 4.59 7.66 -5.15
N ARG A 67 3.53 8.46 -5.33
CA ARG A 67 2.15 8.02 -5.11
C ARG A 67 1.78 6.86 -6.03
N GLU A 68 2.10 6.95 -7.32
CA GLU A 68 1.85 5.90 -8.29
C GLU A 68 2.57 4.59 -7.94
N TYR A 69 3.84 4.68 -7.51
CA TYR A 69 4.60 3.52 -7.04
C TYR A 69 3.88 2.78 -5.91
N TRP A 70 3.47 3.49 -4.85
CA TRP A 70 2.78 2.86 -3.71
C TRP A 70 1.41 2.31 -4.09
N PHE A 71 0.68 3.02 -4.94
CA PHE A 71 -0.62 2.57 -5.43
C PHE A 71 -0.51 1.26 -6.23
N ASN A 72 0.40 1.20 -7.20
CA ASN A 72 0.61 0.00 -8.03
C ASN A 72 1.04 -1.22 -7.20
N ARG A 73 1.89 -0.99 -6.18
CA ARG A 73 2.31 -2.03 -5.24
C ARG A 73 1.14 -2.53 -4.39
N LEU A 74 0.33 -1.62 -3.85
CA LEU A 74 -0.87 -1.96 -3.07
C LEU A 74 -1.88 -2.77 -3.89
N VAL A 75 -2.16 -2.33 -5.13
CA VAL A 75 -3.08 -3.03 -6.04
C VAL A 75 -2.60 -4.45 -6.32
N SER A 76 -1.30 -4.63 -6.57
CA SER A 76 -0.71 -5.95 -6.81
C SER A 76 -0.87 -6.87 -5.60
N LEU A 77 -0.66 -6.36 -4.38
CA LEU A 77 -0.89 -7.11 -3.14
C LEU A 77 -2.37 -7.49 -2.98
N MET A 78 -3.28 -6.54 -3.19
CA MET A 78 -4.72 -6.78 -3.12
C MET A 78 -5.16 -7.90 -4.05
N GLN A 79 -4.68 -7.90 -5.29
CA GLN A 79 -5.00 -8.94 -6.28
C GLN A 79 -4.50 -10.34 -5.86
N ILE A 80 -3.26 -10.43 -5.35
CA ILE A 80 -2.70 -11.70 -4.88
C ILE A 80 -3.51 -12.23 -3.69
N ILE A 81 -3.80 -11.37 -2.72
CA ILE A 81 -4.54 -11.73 -1.51
C ILE A 81 -5.96 -12.14 -1.85
N GLU A 82 -6.67 -11.38 -2.69
CA GLU A 82 -8.04 -11.67 -3.12
C GLU A 82 -8.15 -13.00 -3.85
N LYS A 83 -7.25 -13.27 -4.80
CA LYS A 83 -7.21 -14.55 -5.54
C LYS A 83 -7.04 -15.76 -4.62
N ARG A 84 -6.30 -15.60 -3.53
CA ARG A 84 -5.96 -16.70 -2.61
C ARG A 84 -6.95 -16.82 -1.46
N SER A 85 -7.46 -15.70 -0.97
CA SER A 85 -8.22 -15.58 0.28
C SER A 85 -9.10 -14.31 0.29
N ALA A 86 -10.25 -14.36 -0.37
CA ALA A 86 -11.18 -13.22 -0.45
C ALA A 86 -11.66 -12.69 0.93
N SER A 87 -11.86 -13.57 1.93
CA SER A 87 -12.20 -13.17 3.30
C SER A 87 -11.12 -12.29 3.92
N TRP A 88 -9.86 -12.72 3.83
CA TRP A 88 -8.71 -11.98 4.35
C TRP A 88 -8.48 -10.66 3.59
N SER A 89 -8.72 -10.63 2.28
CA SER A 89 -8.71 -9.38 1.50
C SER A 89 -9.72 -8.36 2.06
N LYS A 90 -10.94 -8.82 2.38
CA LYS A 90 -11.99 -7.99 3.00
C LYS A 90 -11.58 -7.51 4.39
N GLU A 91 -10.98 -8.36 5.22
CA GLU A 91 -10.47 -8.01 6.54
C GLU A 91 -9.40 -6.90 6.47
N LEU A 92 -8.40 -7.07 5.60
CA LEU A 92 -7.34 -6.06 5.41
C LEU A 92 -7.88 -4.75 4.87
N ARG A 93 -8.79 -4.79 3.89
CA ARG A 93 -9.46 -3.59 3.37
C ARG A 93 -10.21 -2.85 4.48
N ASN A 94 -10.99 -3.57 5.29
CA ASN A 94 -11.73 -2.96 6.41
C ASN A 94 -10.77 -2.38 7.47
N LYS A 95 -9.63 -3.04 7.72
CA LYS A 95 -8.67 -2.61 8.73
C LYS A 95 -7.89 -1.36 8.33
N TYR A 96 -7.53 -1.22 7.05
CA TYR A 96 -6.58 -0.19 6.61
C TYR A 96 -7.16 0.85 5.65
N LEU A 97 -8.17 0.51 4.83
CA LEU A 97 -8.70 1.39 3.78
C LEU A 97 -10.03 2.04 4.13
N ILE A 98 -10.82 1.46 5.04
CA ILE A 98 -12.07 2.06 5.51
C ILE A 98 -11.76 2.85 6.78
N ARG A 99 -11.67 4.17 6.66
CA ARG A 99 -11.69 5.14 7.77
C ARG A 99 -12.81 6.15 7.54
#